data_AF-A0A177D2E8-F1
#
_entry.id   AF-A0A177D2E8-F1
#
_cell.length_a   1.000
_cell.length_b   1.000
_cell.length_c   1.000
_cell.angle_alpha   90.00
_cell.angle_beta   90.00
_cell.angle_gamma   90.00
#
_symmetry.space_group_name_H-M   'P 1'
#
loop_
_entity.id
_entity.type
_entity.pdbx_description
1 polymer ?
#
loop_
_entity_poly.entity_id
_entity_poly.type
_entity_poly.pdbx_seq_one_letter_code
_entity_poly.pdbx_strand_id
1 'polypeptide(L)'
;KGVVYCKSKPQCEAIAEELRCAHYHADVVDRGDQLQEWVERGGIIVATSALGTGVDFAGIVYILHVGMPWSMSDFAQASGRGGRGGEQFDVVVLVEHGEVEKAIEREKDEIDVLAIGQFLIGSRCRRELMSSYLDQRGVSCRDIEAAGCDRCGEGEEV
;
A
#
# COMPACT_ATOMS: atom_id res chain seq x y z
N LYS A 1 -13.36 -5.33 2.67
CA LYS A 1 -12.99 -3.99 3.21
C LYS A 1 -11.85 -3.42 2.36
N GLY A 2 -11.76 -2.10 2.24
CA GLY A 2 -10.72 -1.41 1.48
C GLY A 2 -10.01 -0.34 2.29
N VAL A 3 -8.72 -0.14 2.05
CA VAL A 3 -7.91 0.90 2.70
C VAL A 3 -7.24 1.76 1.63
N VAL A 4 -7.33 3.08 1.76
CA VAL A 4 -6.62 4.04 0.91
C VAL A 4 -5.59 4.79 1.73
N TYR A 5 -4.30 4.54 1.49
CA TYR A 5 -3.20 5.25 2.13
C TYR A 5 -2.82 6.52 1.36
N CYS A 6 -2.62 7.61 2.07
CA CYS A 6 -2.20 8.91 1.51
C CYS A 6 -1.13 9.58 2.40
N LYS A 7 -0.44 10.59 1.87
CA LYS A 7 0.73 11.19 2.54
C LYS A 7 0.39 12.25 3.59
N SER A 8 -0.75 12.92 3.45
CA SER A 8 -1.06 14.08 4.28
C SER A 8 -2.50 14.04 4.77
N LYS A 9 -2.74 14.67 5.93
CA LYS A 9 -4.09 14.79 6.50
C LYS A 9 -5.06 15.52 5.55
N PRO A 10 -4.67 16.65 4.90
CA PRO A 10 -5.54 17.30 3.92
C PRO A 10 -5.88 16.40 2.72
N GLN A 11 -4.92 15.60 2.24
CA GLN A 11 -5.19 14.64 1.16
C GLN A 11 -6.13 13.51 1.63
N CYS A 12 -5.97 13.07 2.87
CA CYS A 12 -6.83 12.07 3.51
C CYS A 12 -8.29 12.54 3.54
N GLU A 13 -8.51 13.75 4.05
CA GLU A 13 -9.82 14.39 4.13
C GLU A 13 -10.44 14.59 2.73
N ALA A 14 -9.67 15.11 1.77
CA ALA A 14 -10.15 15.37 0.41
C ALA A 14 -10.56 14.08 -0.34
N ILE A 15 -9.77 13.01 -0.24
CA ILE A 15 -10.11 11.72 -0.86
C ILE A 15 -11.34 11.12 -0.18
N ALA A 16 -11.45 11.21 1.15
CA ALA A 16 -12.58 10.66 1.88
C ALA A 16 -13.88 11.40 1.58
N GLU A 17 -13.81 12.72 1.39
CA GLU A 17 -14.93 13.54 0.92
C GLU A 17 -15.42 13.08 -0.46
N GLU A 18 -14.50 12.94 -1.43
CA GLU A 18 -14.83 12.51 -2.79
C GLU A 18 -15.42 11.09 -2.83
N LEU A 19 -14.81 10.15 -2.10
CA LEU A 19 -15.27 8.76 -1.99
C LEU A 19 -16.46 8.58 -1.05
N ARG A 20 -16.87 9.64 -0.33
CA ARG A 20 -17.93 9.63 0.69
C ARG A 20 -17.74 8.50 1.70
N CYS A 21 -16.54 8.41 2.27
CA CYS A 21 -16.16 7.37 3.22
C CYS A 21 -15.45 7.93 4.47
N ALA A 22 -15.11 7.06 5.42
CA ALA A 22 -14.40 7.45 6.63
C ALA A 22 -12.93 7.79 6.33
N HIS A 23 -12.33 8.63 7.17
CA HIS A 23 -10.90 8.91 7.15
C HIS A 23 -10.26 8.71 8.53
N TYR A 24 -8.98 8.36 8.55
CA TYR A 24 -8.23 8.07 9.78
C TYR A 24 -6.86 8.75 9.75
N HIS A 25 -6.67 9.72 10.64
CA HIS A 25 -5.37 10.34 10.89
C HIS A 25 -5.27 10.89 12.31
N ALA A 26 -4.08 11.38 12.68
CA ALA A 26 -3.77 11.81 14.04
C ALA A 26 -4.73 12.88 14.61
N ASP A 27 -5.26 13.77 13.76
CA ASP A 27 -6.11 14.90 14.18
C ASP A 27 -7.61 14.59 14.19
N VAL A 28 -8.02 13.36 13.83
CA VAL A 28 -9.43 12.96 13.94
C VAL A 28 -9.76 12.74 15.42
N VAL A 29 -10.73 13.49 15.94
CA VAL A 29 -11.14 13.45 17.35
C VAL A 29 -11.73 12.08 17.71
N ASP A 30 -12.68 11.59 16.93
CA ASP A 30 -13.40 10.33 17.19
C ASP A 30 -12.81 9.15 16.39
N ARG A 31 -11.49 9.15 16.19
CA ARG A 31 -10.81 8.18 15.31
C ARG A 31 -11.02 6.73 15.72
N GLY A 32 -11.18 6.47 17.02
CA GLY A 32 -11.41 5.12 17.56
C GLY A 32 -12.78 4.58 17.16
N ASP A 33 -13.82 5.40 17.31
CA ASP A 33 -15.20 5.03 16.98
C ASP A 33 -15.37 4.86 15.48
N GLN A 34 -14.81 5.75 14.66
CA GLN A 34 -14.82 5.62 13.19
C GLN A 34 -14.09 4.36 12.72
N LEU A 35 -12.96 4.04 13.34
CA LEU A 35 -12.22 2.82 13.04
C LEU A 35 -13.04 1.58 13.41
N GLN A 36 -13.66 1.58 14.61
CA GLN A 36 -14.49 0.48 15.05
C GLN A 36 -15.69 0.28 14.12
N GLU A 37 -16.38 1.36 13.73
CA GLU A 37 -17.49 1.30 12.80
C GLU A 37 -17.06 0.71 11.45
N TRP A 38 -15.91 1.14 10.90
CA TRP A 38 -15.37 0.55 9.67
C TRP A 38 -14.99 -0.92 9.83
N VAL A 39 -14.45 -1.32 10.99
CA VAL A 39 -14.13 -2.73 11.26
C VAL A 39 -15.38 -3.61 11.24
N GLU A 40 -16.48 -3.12 11.83
CA GLU A 40 -17.75 -3.83 11.94
C GLU A 40 -18.56 -3.82 10.63
N ARG A 41 -18.69 -2.66 9.98
CA ARG A 41 -19.54 -2.46 8.79
C ARG A 41 -18.80 -2.66 7.48
N GLY A 42 -17.48 -2.51 7.48
CA GLY A 42 -16.66 -2.53 6.28
C GLY A 42 -16.76 -1.25 5.44
N GLY A 43 -16.59 -1.40 4.13
CA GLY A 43 -16.44 -0.27 3.21
C GLY A 43 -14.98 0.17 3.02
N ILE A 44 -14.79 1.42 2.62
CA ILE A 44 -13.48 2.04 2.36
C ILE A 44 -13.14 2.96 3.54
N ILE A 45 -11.88 2.95 3.97
CA ILE A 45 -11.33 3.95 4.88
C ILE A 45 -10.10 4.58 4.25
N VAL A 46 -10.02 5.91 4.25
CA VAL A 46 -8.81 6.64 3.84
C VAL A 46 -7.96 6.85 5.08
N ALA A 47 -6.65 6.69 4.99
CA ALA A 47 -5.78 6.87 6.13
C ALA A 47 -4.42 7.42 5.74
N THR A 48 -3.75 8.03 6.70
CA THR A 48 -2.30 8.22 6.64
C THR A 48 -1.58 7.01 7.23
N SER A 49 -0.25 7.06 7.36
CA SER A 49 0.56 6.03 8.05
C SER A 49 0.12 5.77 9.50
N ALA A 50 -0.75 6.62 10.07
CA ALA A 50 -1.32 6.45 11.40
C ALA A 50 -2.18 5.18 11.57
N LEU A 51 -2.69 4.57 10.49
CA LEU A 51 -3.47 3.31 10.55
C LEU A 51 -2.55 2.07 10.79
N GLY A 52 -1.43 2.27 11.49
CA GLY A 52 -0.22 1.46 11.33
C GLY A 52 0.21 0.59 12.51
N THR A 53 -0.15 0.88 13.75
CA THR A 53 0.45 0.18 14.91
C THR A 53 -0.51 -0.78 15.61
N GLY A 54 -0.26 -2.09 15.45
CA GLY A 54 -0.73 -3.13 16.36
C GLY A 54 -2.16 -3.65 16.15
N VAL A 55 -2.90 -3.19 15.14
CA VAL A 55 -4.27 -3.65 14.88
C VAL A 55 -4.31 -4.52 13.63
N ASP A 56 -4.85 -5.73 13.78
CA ASP A 56 -5.09 -6.70 12.71
C ASP A 56 -6.55 -6.60 12.25
N PHE A 57 -6.76 -6.39 10.94
CA PHE A 57 -8.08 -6.26 10.35
C PHE A 57 -8.30 -7.39 9.35
N ALA A 58 -9.16 -8.34 9.70
CA ALA A 58 -9.57 -9.39 8.76
C ALA A 58 -10.43 -8.82 7.61
N GLY A 59 -10.40 -9.46 6.45
CA GLY A 59 -11.27 -9.15 5.31
C GLY A 59 -10.91 -7.88 4.53
N ILE A 60 -9.66 -7.43 4.58
CA ILE A 60 -9.14 -6.41 3.66
C ILE A 60 -8.84 -7.09 2.32
N VAL A 61 -9.52 -6.63 1.27
CA VAL A 61 -9.41 -7.16 -0.10
C VAL A 61 -8.92 -6.12 -1.11
N TYR A 62 -8.82 -4.84 -0.69
CA TYR A 62 -8.28 -3.77 -1.51
C TYR A 62 -7.40 -2.84 -0.69
N ILE A 63 -6.19 -2.56 -1.18
CA ILE A 63 -5.28 -1.56 -0.61
C ILE A 63 -4.82 -0.64 -1.74
N LEU A 64 -5.05 0.65 -1.60
CA LEU A 64 -4.62 1.67 -2.56
C LEU A 64 -3.65 2.61 -1.87
N HIS A 65 -2.47 2.82 -2.44
CA HIS A 65 -1.59 3.92 -2.07
C HIS A 65 -1.75 5.06 -3.08
N VAL A 66 -2.10 6.26 -2.59
CA VAL A 66 -2.13 7.48 -3.39
C VAL A 66 -0.84 8.25 -3.13
N GLY A 67 0.01 8.27 -4.16
CA GLY A 67 1.39 8.75 -4.11
C GLY A 67 2.40 7.67 -3.74
N MET A 68 3.67 8.00 -3.92
CA MET A 68 4.81 7.13 -3.60
C MET A 68 4.85 6.77 -2.10
N PRO A 69 4.82 5.49 -1.68
CA PRO A 69 5.04 5.13 -0.28
C PRO A 69 6.36 5.70 0.27
N TRP A 70 6.45 5.93 1.58
CA TRP A 70 7.66 6.52 2.19
C TRP A 70 8.88 5.60 2.11
N SER A 71 8.67 4.29 2.23
CA SER A 71 9.70 3.28 2.14
C SER A 71 9.11 1.97 1.61
N MET A 72 9.97 1.04 1.22
CA MET A 72 9.56 -0.33 0.92
C MET A 72 8.95 -1.02 2.15
N SER A 73 9.49 -0.76 3.34
CA SER A 73 8.97 -1.32 4.60
C SER A 73 7.56 -0.85 4.90
N ASP A 74 7.27 0.44 4.70
CA ASP A 74 5.94 1.02 4.90
C ASP A 74 4.92 0.40 3.93
N PHE A 75 5.33 0.28 2.66
CA PHE A 75 4.50 -0.39 1.65
C PHE A 75 4.24 -1.85 2.01
N ALA A 76 5.26 -2.60 2.42
CA ALA A 76 5.12 -4.00 2.80
C ALA A 76 4.22 -4.19 4.03
N GLN A 77 4.37 -3.34 5.04
CA GLN A 77 3.54 -3.39 6.24
C GLN A 77 2.07 -3.08 5.93
N ALA A 78 1.82 -2.07 5.10
CA ALA A 78 0.47 -1.73 4.65
C ALA A 78 -0.15 -2.87 3.84
N SER A 79 0.57 -3.36 2.83
CA SER A 79 0.14 -4.44 1.94
C SER A 79 -0.14 -5.75 2.67
N GLY A 80 0.67 -6.09 3.69
CA GLY A 80 0.52 -7.31 4.50
C GLY A 80 -0.72 -7.34 5.42
N ARG A 81 -1.59 -6.33 5.34
CA ARG A 81 -2.90 -6.33 6.00
C ARG A 81 -3.98 -7.04 5.18
N GLY A 82 -3.80 -7.13 3.86
CA GLY A 82 -4.72 -7.82 2.98
C GLY A 82 -4.60 -9.34 3.06
N GLY A 83 -5.68 -10.05 2.72
CA GLY A 83 -5.68 -11.50 2.51
C GLY A 83 -5.35 -12.38 3.73
N ARG A 84 -5.48 -11.84 4.95
CA ARG A 84 -5.17 -12.59 6.19
C ARG A 84 -6.11 -13.77 6.46
N GLY A 85 -7.32 -13.74 5.91
CA GLY A 85 -8.24 -14.88 5.92
C GLY A 85 -8.04 -15.84 4.75
N GLY A 86 -7.00 -15.65 3.92
CA GLY A 86 -6.78 -16.40 2.68
C GLY A 86 -7.55 -15.83 1.48
N GLU A 87 -8.15 -14.65 1.62
CA GLU A 87 -8.84 -13.99 0.51
C GLU A 87 -7.85 -13.48 -0.54
N GLN A 88 -8.25 -13.55 -1.81
CA GLN A 88 -7.57 -12.77 -2.85
C GLN A 88 -7.78 -11.28 -2.58
N PHE A 89 -6.71 -10.51 -2.76
CA PHE A 89 -6.73 -9.07 -2.55
C PHE A 89 -5.79 -8.37 -3.52
N ASP A 90 -6.12 -7.13 -3.84
CA ASP A 90 -5.29 -6.29 -4.69
C ASP A 90 -4.59 -5.20 -3.88
N VAL A 91 -3.33 -4.94 -4.25
CA VAL A 91 -2.58 -3.77 -3.80
C VAL A 91 -2.20 -2.94 -5.01
N VAL A 92 -2.66 -1.69 -5.03
CA VAL A 92 -2.43 -0.75 -6.13
C VAL A 92 -1.68 0.47 -5.59
N VAL A 93 -0.70 0.96 -6.33
CA VAL A 93 -0.07 2.26 -6.08
C VAL A 93 -0.36 3.19 -7.25
N LEU A 94 -1.11 4.26 -6.97
CA LEU A 94 -1.35 5.33 -7.92
C LEU A 94 -0.32 6.43 -7.69
N VAL A 95 0.59 6.61 -8.64
CA VAL A 95 1.68 7.59 -8.54
C VAL A 95 2.01 8.16 -9.92
N GLU A 96 2.43 9.41 -9.96
CA GLU A 96 2.96 10.00 -11.18
C GLU A 96 4.42 9.59 -11.40
N HIS A 97 4.72 9.06 -12.58
CA HIS A 97 6.07 8.58 -12.92
C HIS A 97 7.16 9.64 -12.68
N GLY A 98 6.92 10.88 -13.13
CA GLY A 98 7.87 11.98 -12.99
C GLY A 98 8.08 12.43 -11.55
N GLU A 99 7.13 12.19 -10.63
CA GLU A 99 7.35 12.44 -9.21
C GLU A 99 8.31 11.42 -8.60
N VAL A 100 8.24 10.16 -9.03
CA VAL A 100 9.15 9.10 -8.57
C VAL A 100 10.58 9.38 -9.05
N GLU A 101 10.76 9.75 -10.32
CA GLU A 101 12.08 10.09 -10.87
C GLU A 101 12.73 11.26 -10.11
N LYS A 102 11.98 12.34 -9.87
CA LYS A 102 12.47 13.48 -9.09
C LYS A 102 12.83 13.10 -7.66
N ALA A 103 12.06 12.22 -7.02
CA ALA A 103 12.37 11.74 -5.67
C ALA A 103 13.68 10.96 -5.64
N ILE A 104 13.89 10.04 -6.58
CA ILE A 104 15.14 9.29 -6.75
C ILE A 104 16.33 10.25 -6.97
N GLU A 105 16.19 11.26 -7.83
CA GLU A 105 17.26 12.23 -8.08
C GLU A 105 17.60 13.08 -6.86
N ARG A 106 16.58 13.52 -6.11
CA ARG A 106 16.75 14.36 -4.92
C ARG A 106 17.40 13.60 -3.77
N GLU A 107 17.06 12.33 -3.61
CA GLU A 107 17.43 11.50 -2.45
C GLU A 107 18.22 10.26 -2.90
N LYS A 108 19.13 10.44 -3.86
CA LYS A 108 19.90 9.39 -4.52
C LYS A 108 20.78 8.55 -3.59
N ASP A 109 21.11 9.07 -2.42
CA ASP A 109 21.94 8.39 -1.42
C ASP A 109 21.08 7.60 -0.42
N GLU A 110 19.75 7.72 -0.49
CA GLU A 110 18.83 7.06 0.44
C GLU A 110 18.32 5.73 -0.11
N ILE A 111 18.71 4.64 0.55
CA ILE A 111 18.44 3.27 0.10
C ILE A 111 16.94 3.02 -0.02
N ASP A 112 16.13 3.55 0.91
CA ASP A 112 14.69 3.36 0.91
C ASP A 112 14.01 4.01 -0.30
N VAL A 113 14.46 5.21 -0.68
CA VAL A 113 13.94 5.93 -1.85
C VAL A 113 14.33 5.22 -3.14
N LEU A 114 15.57 4.72 -3.24
CA LEU A 114 16.00 3.92 -4.38
C LEU A 114 15.19 2.63 -4.50
N ALA A 115 14.98 1.93 -3.40
CA ALA A 115 14.25 0.66 -3.37
C ALA A 115 12.78 0.85 -3.77
N ILE A 116 12.07 1.81 -3.15
CA ILE A 116 10.68 2.08 -3.50
C ILE A 116 10.55 2.69 -4.90
N GLY A 117 11.53 3.48 -5.34
CA GLY A 117 11.59 4.00 -6.70
C GLY A 117 11.69 2.89 -7.75
N GLN A 118 12.64 1.97 -7.60
CA GLN A 118 12.76 0.79 -8.46
C GLN A 118 11.50 -0.08 -8.39
N PHE A 119 10.88 -0.21 -7.22
CA PHE A 119 9.64 -0.93 -7.04
C PHE A 119 8.45 -0.31 -7.77
N LEU A 120 8.41 1.01 -7.98
CA LEU A 120 7.30 1.67 -8.65
C LEU A 120 7.50 1.72 -10.16
N ILE A 121 8.62 2.28 -10.61
CA ILE A 121 8.85 2.56 -12.03
C ILE A 121 9.74 1.52 -12.74
N GLY A 122 10.38 0.62 -11.98
CA GLY A 122 11.19 -0.46 -12.57
C GLY A 122 10.39 -1.53 -13.28
N SER A 123 11.10 -2.41 -14.00
CA SER A 123 10.54 -3.50 -14.83
C SER A 123 10.65 -4.89 -14.19
N ARG A 124 11.30 -5.01 -13.03
CA ARG A 124 11.46 -6.29 -12.31
C ARG A 124 10.18 -6.71 -11.61
N CYS A 125 10.08 -8.01 -11.28
CA CYS A 125 8.98 -8.55 -10.50
C CYS A 125 8.83 -7.78 -9.18
N ARG A 126 7.61 -7.31 -8.88
CA ARG A 126 7.33 -6.56 -7.63
C ARG A 126 7.67 -7.38 -6.39
N ARG A 127 7.34 -8.68 -6.40
CA ARG A 127 7.67 -9.61 -5.31
C ARG A 127 9.18 -9.80 -5.14
N GLU A 128 9.91 -9.93 -6.24
CA GLU A 128 11.36 -10.09 -6.21
C GLU A 128 12.04 -8.87 -5.60
N LEU A 129 11.62 -7.66 -5.96
CA LEU A 129 12.15 -6.43 -5.39
C LEU A 129 11.86 -6.32 -3.89
N MET A 130 10.61 -6.60 -3.49
CA MET A 130 10.20 -6.54 -2.09
C MET A 130 10.92 -7.58 -1.22
N SER A 131 11.01 -8.83 -1.68
CA SER A 131 11.73 -9.91 -0.96
C SER A 131 13.24 -9.67 -0.92
N SER A 132 13.84 -9.13 -2.00
CA SER A 132 15.25 -8.75 -1.99
C SER A 132 15.55 -7.69 -0.93
N TYR A 133 14.65 -6.72 -0.75
CA TYR A 133 14.82 -5.66 0.24
C TYR A 133 14.58 -6.17 1.68
N LEU A 134 13.51 -6.94 1.93
CA LEU A 134 13.14 -7.39 3.28
C LEU A 134 13.96 -8.58 3.77
N ASP A 135 14.16 -9.57 2.90
CA ASP A 135 14.73 -10.89 3.24
C ASP A 135 16.19 -11.05 2.78
N GLN A 136 16.75 -10.03 2.13
CA GLN A 136 18.07 -10.08 1.47
C GLN A 136 18.17 -11.21 0.42
N ARG A 137 17.03 -11.65 -0.11
CA ARG A 137 16.92 -12.72 -1.10
C ARG A 137 15.75 -12.45 -2.06
N GLY A 138 16.05 -12.36 -3.35
CA GLY A 138 15.03 -12.20 -4.38
C GLY A 138 14.27 -13.50 -4.63
N VAL A 139 12.96 -13.45 -4.45
CA VAL A 139 12.00 -14.51 -4.81
C VAL A 139 10.90 -13.88 -5.66
N SER A 140 10.81 -14.29 -6.92
CA SER A 140 9.81 -13.80 -7.86
C SER A 140 8.45 -14.49 -7.67
N CYS A 141 7.39 -13.97 -8.30
CA CYS A 141 6.09 -14.62 -8.34
C CYS A 141 6.17 -16.05 -8.92
N ARG A 142 7.06 -16.27 -9.88
CA ARG A 142 7.22 -17.55 -10.59
C ARG A 142 7.96 -18.61 -9.78
N ASP A 143 8.74 -18.20 -8.78
CA ASP A 143 9.52 -19.13 -7.95
C ASP A 143 8.68 -19.90 -6.93
N ILE A 144 7.44 -19.45 -6.66
CA ILE A 144 6.61 -19.97 -5.57
C ILE A 144 5.14 -20.19 -5.93
N GLU A 145 4.79 -20.31 -7.22
CA GLU A 145 3.39 -20.46 -7.69
C GLU A 145 2.42 -19.44 -7.06
N ALA A 146 2.87 -18.19 -6.89
CA ALA A 146 2.05 -17.12 -6.35
C ALA A 146 1.25 -16.39 -7.45
N ALA A 147 0.21 -15.66 -7.06
CA ALA A 147 -0.45 -14.70 -7.93
C ALA A 147 0.57 -13.74 -8.56
N GLY A 148 0.40 -13.47 -9.86
CA GLY A 148 1.27 -12.57 -10.61
C GLY A 148 1.13 -11.12 -10.16
N CYS A 149 2.25 -10.39 -10.12
CA CYS A 149 2.21 -8.94 -10.10
C CYS A 149 2.03 -8.38 -11.51
N ASP A 150 1.71 -7.09 -11.61
CA ASP A 150 1.60 -6.33 -12.86
C ASP A 150 2.77 -6.52 -13.85
N ARG A 151 3.98 -6.84 -13.36
CA ARG A 151 5.16 -7.14 -14.21
C ARG A 151 5.29 -8.59 -14.65
N CYS A 152 4.68 -9.54 -13.95
CA CYS A 152 4.83 -10.98 -14.21
C CYS A 152 3.67 -11.59 -14.98
N GLY A 153 2.55 -10.87 -15.09
CA GLY A 153 1.36 -11.22 -15.85
C GLY A 153 0.19 -10.41 -15.30
N GLU A 154 -0.37 -9.51 -16.12
CA GLU A 154 -1.74 -9.03 -15.92
C GLU A 154 -2.64 -10.25 -15.72
N GLY A 155 -3.55 -10.20 -14.76
CA GLY A 155 -4.34 -11.35 -14.30
C GLY A 155 -4.86 -12.23 -15.43
N GLU A 156 -4.18 -13.36 -15.68
CA GLU A 156 -4.81 -14.48 -16.36
C GLU A 156 -5.93 -14.96 -15.46
N GLU A 157 -7.16 -14.69 -15.92
CA GLU A 157 -8.39 -15.21 -15.33
C GLU A 157 -8.22 -16.70 -15.00
N VAL A 158 -8.40 -17.05 -13.72
CA VAL A 158 -8.62 -18.42 -13.27
C VAL A 158 -10.11 -18.64 -13.12
#